data_AF-A0A2V5MJT0-F1
#
_entry.id   AF-A0A2V5MJT0-F1
#
_cell.length_a   1.000
_cell.length_b   1.000
_cell.length_c   1.000
_cell.angle_alpha   90.00
_cell.angle_beta   90.00
_cell.angle_gamma   90.00
#
_symmetry.space_group_name_H-M   'P 1'
#
loop_
_entity.id
_entity.type
_entity.pdbx_description
1 polymer ?
#
loop_
_entity_poly.entity_id
_entity_poly.type
_entity_poly.pdbx_seq_one_letter_code
_entity_poly.pdbx_strand_id
1 'polypeptide(L)' 'ISGAKAQFRGFGKINGASGYNFILTVIDGALAGDGASKFRIKIWEKTTGAIIYDNEPGRSDADNPITPVGEAGSVIIKK' A
#
# COMPACT_ATOMS: atom_id res chain seq x y z
N ILE A 1 4.36 16.15 -6.51
CA ILE A 1 3.23 15.36 -5.97
C ILE A 1 2.01 16.26 -5.93
N SER A 2 0.97 15.96 -6.73
CA SER A 2 -0.32 16.67 -6.73
C SER A 2 -1.43 15.62 -6.73
N GLY A 3 -1.98 15.32 -5.56
CA GLY A 3 -3.04 14.34 -5.40
C GLY A 3 -3.00 13.66 -4.04
N ALA A 4 -4.14 13.10 -3.65
CA ALA A 4 -4.32 12.39 -2.38
C ALA A 4 -3.64 11.01 -2.34
N LYS A 5 -3.01 10.56 -3.43
CA LYS A 5 -2.44 9.22 -3.57
C LYS A 5 -0.91 9.26 -3.60
N ALA A 6 -0.27 8.39 -2.83
CA ALA A 6 1.15 8.07 -2.95
C ALA A 6 1.32 6.55 -3.13
N GLN A 7 2.30 6.15 -3.94
CA GLN A 7 2.65 4.76 -4.16
C GLN A 7 4.15 4.56 -4.07
N PHE A 8 4.57 3.58 -3.30
CA PHE A 8 5.96 3.16 -3.14
C PHE A 8 6.09 1.69 -3.54
N ARG A 9 7.21 1.37 -4.18
CA ARG A 9 7.59 0.01 -4.55
C ARG A 9 9.03 -0.23 -4.14
N GLY A 10 9.34 -1.46 -3.76
CA GLY A 10 10.70 -1.81 -3.44
C GLY A 10 10.88 -3.31 -3.28
N PHE A 11 12.07 -3.69 -2.83
CA PHE A 11 12.41 -5.05 -2.49
C PHE A 11 13.14 -5.09 -1.16
N GLY A 12 13.10 -6.21 -0.47
CA GLY A 12 13.68 -6.33 0.86
C GLY A 12 13.82 -7.76 1.35
N LYS A 13 13.95 -7.84 2.67
CA LYS A 13 14.10 -9.09 3.41
C LYS A 13 12.91 -9.31 4.35
N ILE A 14 12.50 -10.56 4.52
CA ILE A 14 11.60 -10.99 5.59
C ILE A 14 12.39 -11.97 6.46
N ASN A 15 12.45 -11.73 7.77
CA ASN A 15 13.21 -12.56 8.73
C ASN A 15 14.66 -12.85 8.27
N GLY A 16 15.33 -11.87 7.66
CA GLY A 16 16.70 -11.98 7.16
C GLY A 16 16.85 -12.60 5.75
N ALA A 17 15.82 -13.25 5.21
CA ALA A 17 15.83 -13.80 3.87
C ALA A 17 15.49 -12.73 2.82
N SER A 18 16.37 -12.51 1.84
CA SER A 18 16.11 -11.63 0.70
C SER A 18 15.13 -12.24 -0.29
N GLY A 19 14.61 -11.41 -1.20
CA GLY A 19 13.87 -11.89 -2.37
C GLY A 19 12.40 -11.53 -2.36
N TYR A 20 11.98 -10.55 -1.56
CA TYR A 20 10.59 -10.11 -1.48
C TYR A 20 10.44 -8.74 -2.11
N ASN A 21 9.48 -8.59 -3.00
CA ASN A 21 9.01 -7.29 -3.48
C ASN A 21 7.87 -6.81 -2.61
N PHE A 22 7.69 -5.49 -2.55
CA PHE A 22 6.50 -4.89 -1.97
C PHE A 22 5.98 -3.72 -2.81
N ILE A 23 4.69 -3.48 -2.66
CA ILE A 23 4.01 -2.26 -3.08
C ILE A 23 3.19 -1.75 -1.91
N LEU A 24 3.28 -0.44 -1.65
CA LEU A 24 2.48 0.28 -0.68
C LEU A 24 1.79 1.42 -1.41
N THR A 25 0.46 1.43 -1.40
CA THR A 25 -0.34 2.55 -1.89
C THR A 25 -1.10 3.14 -0.72
N VAL A 26 -1.07 4.46 -0.56
CA VAL A 26 -1.80 5.18 0.48
C VAL A 26 -2.64 6.28 -0.11
N ILE A 27 -3.78 6.55 0.51
CA ILE A 27 -4.65 7.70 0.24
C ILE A 27 -4.78 8.54 1.50
N ASP A 28 -4.48 9.82 1.37
CA ASP A 28 -4.81 10.86 2.34
C ASP A 28 -6.30 11.20 2.22
N GLY A 29 -7.10 10.82 3.22
CA GLY A 29 -8.56 10.99 3.19
C GLY A 29 -8.99 12.46 3.24
N ALA A 30 -8.17 13.34 3.83
CA ALA A 30 -8.45 14.77 3.88
C ALA A 30 -8.26 15.41 2.50
N LEU A 31 -7.22 15.01 1.77
CA LEU A 31 -7.00 15.46 0.39
C LEU A 31 -7.96 14.79 -0.61
N ALA A 32 -8.44 13.58 -0.32
CA ALA A 32 -9.40 12.85 -1.17
C ALA A 32 -10.84 13.35 -1.01
N GLY A 33 -11.18 13.97 0.13
CA GLY A 33 -12.49 14.56 0.41
C GLY A 33 -13.51 13.59 1.02
N ASP A 34 -13.14 12.33 1.28
CA ASP A 34 -13.99 11.33 1.95
C ASP A 34 -13.64 11.13 3.43
N GLY A 35 -12.60 11.83 3.92
CA GLY A 35 -12.17 11.84 5.33
C GLY A 35 -11.45 10.57 5.79
N ALA A 36 -11.62 9.46 5.10
CA ALA A 36 -11.05 8.16 5.47
C ALA A 36 -9.74 7.88 4.72
N SER A 37 -8.63 7.86 5.45
CA SER A 37 -7.35 7.40 4.89
C SER A 37 -7.40 5.89 4.60
N LYS A 38 -6.86 5.52 3.45
CA LYS A 38 -6.86 4.12 2.97
C LYS A 38 -5.46 3.68 2.60
N PHE A 39 -5.19 2.39 2.71
CA PHE A 39 -3.92 1.83 2.30
C PHE A 39 -4.05 0.42 1.75
N ARG A 40 -3.15 0.08 0.83
CA ARG A 40 -2.88 -1.29 0.43
C ARG A 40 -1.40 -1.56 0.58
N ILE A 41 -1.07 -2.68 1.23
CA ILE A 41 0.26 -3.25 1.20
C ILE A 41 0.19 -4.68 0.67
N LYS A 42 1.03 -4.96 -0.31
CA LYS A 42 1.20 -6.29 -0.89
C LYS A 42 2.67 -6.62 -0.92
N ILE A 43 2.99 -7.85 -0.52
CA ILE A 43 4.34 -8.40 -0.42
C ILE A 43 4.33 -9.77 -1.12
N TRP A 44 5.28 -9.99 -2.01
CA TRP A 44 5.38 -11.24 -2.77
C TRP A 44 6.82 -11.64 -3.01
N GLU A 45 7.06 -12.93 -3.15
CA GLU A 45 8.34 -13.43 -3.58
C GLU A 45 8.66 -13.00 -5.01
N LYS A 46 9.87 -12.46 -5.20
CA LYS A 46 10.35 -11.92 -6.46
C LYS A 46 10.50 -12.99 -7.54
N THR A 47 10.92 -14.19 -7.15
CA THR A 47 11.22 -15.28 -8.10
C THR A 47 9.96 -16.05 -8.48
N THR A 48 9.17 -16.45 -7.49
CA THR A 48 8.00 -17.31 -7.69
C THR A 48 6.72 -16.53 -7.98
N GLY A 49 6.69 -15.24 -7.63
CA GLY A 49 5.46 -14.45 -7.65
C GLY A 49 4.49 -14.81 -6.53
N ALA A 50 4.85 -15.72 -5.62
CA ALA A 50 3.98 -16.16 -4.54
C ALA A 50 3.66 -14.98 -3.62
N ILE A 51 2.37 -14.72 -3.41
CA ILE A 51 1.91 -13.66 -2.51
C ILE A 51 2.11 -14.13 -1.07
N ILE A 52 2.91 -13.38 -0.32
CA ILE A 52 3.15 -13.62 1.10
C ILE A 52 2.10 -12.89 1.94
N TYR A 53 1.74 -11.69 1.52
CA TYR A 53 0.72 -10.89 2.16
C TYR A 53 0.08 -9.93 1.16
N ASP A 54 -1.23 -9.76 1.25
CA ASP A 54 -1.98 -8.71 0.58
C ASP A 54 -3.20 -8.40 1.44
N ASN A 55 -3.38 -7.15 1.87
CA ASN A 55 -4.59 -6.75 2.58
C ASN A 55 -5.77 -6.50 1.63
N GLU A 56 -5.56 -6.55 0.30
CA GLU A 56 -6.60 -6.48 -0.73
C GLU A 56 -6.37 -7.55 -1.82
N PRO A 57 -6.48 -8.84 -1.49
CA PRO A 57 -6.13 -9.93 -2.39
C PRO A 57 -6.98 -9.91 -3.68
N GLY A 58 -6.32 -10.13 -4.83
CA GLY A 58 -6.95 -10.21 -6.15
C GLY A 58 -7.20 -8.85 -6.82
N ARG A 59 -6.98 -7.73 -6.13
CA ARG A 59 -7.15 -6.38 -6.72
C ARG A 59 -5.95 -5.94 -7.54
N SER A 60 -6.17 -5.07 -8.52
CA SER A 60 -5.10 -4.56 -9.37
C SER A 60 -4.18 -3.64 -8.58
N ASP A 61 -2.87 -3.75 -8.80
CA ASP A 61 -1.86 -2.86 -8.18
C ASP A 61 -1.99 -1.39 -8.65
N ALA A 62 -2.83 -1.15 -9.66
CA ALA A 62 -3.21 0.18 -10.15
C ALA A 62 -4.45 0.78 -9.45
N ASP A 63 -5.26 -0.06 -8.78
CA ASP A 63 -6.49 0.38 -8.13
C ASP A 63 -6.18 1.25 -6.91
N ASN A 64 -7.09 2.19 -6.62
CA ASN A 64 -7.05 2.93 -5.37
C ASN A 64 -7.41 2.00 -4.21
N PRO A 65 -6.67 1.99 -3.08
CA PRO A 65 -7.00 1.15 -1.93
C PRO A 65 -8.39 1.46 -1.39
N ILE A 66 -9.04 0.42 -0.86
CA ILE A 66 -10.33 0.47 -0.17
C ILE A 66 -10.20 0.19 1.33
N THR A 67 -9.11 -0.44 1.78
CA THR A 67 -8.91 -0.78 3.18
C THR A 67 -8.58 0.47 4.00
N PRO A 68 -9.40 0.85 5.01
CA PRO A 68 -9.10 1.96 5.89
C PRO A 68 -7.84 1.69 6.73
N VAL A 69 -7.09 2.74 7.07
CA VAL A 69 -5.91 2.65 7.96
C VAL A 69 -6.31 2.30 9.41
N GLY A 70 -7.60 2.43 9.74
CA GLY A 70 -8.20 2.18 11.06
C GLY A 70 -9.01 3.40 11.52
N GLU A 71 -9.83 3.24 12.56
CA GLU A 71 -10.78 4.29 13.02
C GLU A 71 -10.10 5.60 13.46
N ALA A 72 -8.83 5.54 13.90
CA ALA A 72 -8.04 6.71 14.30
C ALA A 72 -6.77 6.90 13.44
N GLY A 73 -6.59 6.11 12.39
CA GLY A 73 -5.41 6.16 11.54
C GLY A 73 -5.51 7.26 10.48
N SER A 74 -4.48 8.09 10.35
CA SER A 74 -4.42 9.12 9.30
C SER A 74 -3.16 8.97 8.44
N VAL A 75 -3.33 9.27 7.16
CA VAL A 75 -2.24 9.43 6.18
C VAL A 75 -2.21 10.90 5.82
N ILE A 76 -1.04 11.52 5.97
CA ILE A 76 -0.82 12.92 5.61
C ILE A 76 0.21 12.96 4.49
N ILE A 77 -0.20 13.43 3.31
CA ILE A 77 0.73 13.68 2.21
C ILE A 77 1.14 15.16 2.24
N LYS A 78 2.41 15.39 2.57
CA LYS A 78 3.01 16.73 2.58
C LYS A 78 3.80 16.99 1.29
N LYS A 79 3.80 18.25 0.86
CA LYS A 79 4.67 18.75 -0.22
C LYS A 79 6.06 19.03 0.31
#